data_AF-A0A969B704-F1
#
_entry.id   AF-A0A969B704-F1
#
_cell.length_a   1.000
_cell.length_b   1.000
_cell.length_c   1.000
_cell.angle_alpha   90.00
_cell.angle_beta   90.00
_cell.angle_gamma   90.00
#
_symmetry.space_group_name_H-M   'P 1'
#
loop_
_entity.id
_entity.type
_entity.pdbx_description
1 polymer ?
#
loop_
_entity_poly.entity_id
_entity_poly.type
_entity_poly.pdbx_seq_one_letter_code
_entity_poly.pdbx_strand_id
1 'polypeptide(L)'
;MSSPRLPPGQSDPGADEFGAAREMKRQRLRSALLRLSPGQLVAITLAVLTAIAVIAIRYLPWWVLLAIALGSFLALRYGIPFLLKQLLMLPFKAKGQALAGATIQLHSLKPAPFPSANDSEQHYWDAADLARYQEMNWYFLDVSIVPPLNRSEGFRLWEPGELLLIPASVRGNSLESLECEEVAIHDYRVFDGAFGADVQGKYDGAKRLLLHLGAKPGVRRVVFRYYLERFGEVDLLG
;
A
#
# COMPACT_ATOMS: atom_id res chain seq x y z
N MET A 1 43.73 20.71 32.28
CA MET A 1 43.78 19.39 32.94
C MET A 1 43.23 18.38 31.97
N SER A 2 44.11 17.60 31.35
CA SER A 2 43.79 16.72 30.22
C SER A 2 43.72 15.29 30.75
N SER A 3 42.56 14.64 30.66
CA SER A 3 42.42 13.23 31.03
C SER A 3 43.24 12.35 30.08
N PRO A 4 44.00 11.38 30.61
CA PRO A 4 44.82 10.49 29.78
C PRO A 4 43.93 9.66 28.85
N ARG A 5 44.24 9.68 27.54
CA ARG A 5 43.60 8.79 26.55
C ARG A 5 44.21 7.41 26.69
N LEU A 6 43.37 6.41 26.96
CA LEU A 6 43.77 5.00 26.93
C LEU A 6 44.11 4.57 25.49
N PRO A 7 45.07 3.64 25.32
CA PRO A 7 45.48 3.14 24.01
C PRO A 7 44.33 2.37 23.32
N PRO A 8 44.21 2.47 21.99
CA PRO A 8 43.19 1.75 21.23
C PRO A 8 43.39 0.24 21.37
N GLY A 9 42.40 -0.45 21.95
CA GLY A 9 42.39 -1.91 22.10
C GLY A 9 42.38 -2.44 23.54
N GLN A 10 42.50 -1.58 24.55
CA GLN A 10 42.22 -1.97 25.94
C GLN A 10 40.76 -1.64 26.28
N SER A 11 39.91 -2.68 26.34
CA SER A 11 38.59 -2.55 26.95
C SER A 11 38.76 -2.29 28.44
N ASP A 12 38.05 -1.30 28.95
CA ASP A 12 38.02 -1.00 30.38
C ASP A 12 37.37 -2.19 31.11
N PRO A 13 38.12 -2.97 31.91
CA PRO A 13 37.60 -4.19 32.53
C PRO A 13 36.44 -3.88 33.50
N GLY A 14 36.33 -2.64 34.00
CA GLY A 14 35.19 -2.22 34.80
C GLY A 14 33.91 -2.04 33.97
N ALA A 15 34.01 -1.67 32.69
CA ALA A 15 32.84 -1.49 31.83
C ALA A 15 32.16 -2.84 31.49
N ASP A 16 32.94 -3.92 31.39
CA ASP A 16 32.45 -5.26 31.04
C ASP A 16 31.69 -5.92 32.20
N GLU A 17 32.10 -5.69 33.45
CA GLU A 17 31.46 -6.30 34.63
C GLU A 17 30.06 -5.70 34.91
N PHE A 18 29.91 -4.37 34.75
CA PHE A 18 28.59 -3.73 34.84
C PHE A 18 27.68 -4.11 33.67
N GLY A 19 28.25 -4.41 32.49
CA GLY A 19 27.52 -4.95 31.34
C GLY A 19 26.93 -6.33 31.64
N ALA A 20 27.77 -7.26 32.10
CA ALA A 20 27.38 -8.64 32.40
C ALA A 20 26.29 -8.74 33.48
N ALA A 21 26.38 -7.95 34.56
CA ALA A 21 25.37 -7.95 35.62
C ALA A 21 24.00 -7.45 35.13
N ARG A 22 23.98 -6.43 34.25
CA ARG A 22 22.74 -5.91 33.65
C ARG A 22 22.14 -6.92 32.67
N GLU A 23 22.98 -7.61 31.92
CA GLU A 23 22.56 -8.60 30.93
C GLU A 23 21.99 -9.86 31.60
N MET A 24 22.62 -10.34 32.68
CA MET A 24 22.10 -11.45 33.47
C MET A 24 20.74 -11.10 34.12
N LYS A 25 20.56 -9.86 34.62
CA LYS A 25 19.27 -9.40 35.17
C LYS A 25 18.18 -9.34 34.10
N ARG A 26 18.51 -8.89 32.87
CA ARG A 26 17.58 -8.88 31.72
C ARG A 26 17.20 -10.30 31.26
N GLN A 27 18.16 -11.22 31.22
CA GLN A 27 17.89 -12.62 30.87
C GLN A 27 16.97 -13.30 31.89
N ARG A 28 17.18 -13.06 33.20
CA ARG A 28 16.30 -13.56 34.26
C ARG A 28 14.88 -13.00 34.18
N LEU A 29 14.74 -11.71 33.85
CA LEU A 29 13.41 -11.10 33.65
C LEU A 29 12.69 -11.67 32.42
N ARG A 30 13.40 -11.90 31.31
CA ARG A 30 12.82 -12.52 30.11
C ARG A 30 12.36 -13.96 30.35
N SER A 31 13.18 -14.77 31.05
CA SER A 31 12.80 -16.15 31.36
C SER A 31 11.66 -16.23 32.38
N ALA A 32 11.56 -15.28 33.31
CA ALA A 32 10.41 -15.16 34.21
C ALA A 32 9.12 -14.73 33.48
N LEU A 33 9.21 -13.78 32.55
CA LEU A 33 8.05 -13.29 31.78
C LEU A 33 7.50 -14.35 30.79
N LEU A 34 8.37 -15.16 30.19
CA LEU A 34 7.97 -16.24 29.27
C LEU A 34 7.29 -17.43 29.99
N ARG A 35 7.36 -17.50 31.32
CA ARG A 35 6.70 -18.56 32.12
C ARG A 35 5.25 -18.23 32.49
N LEU A 36 4.82 -16.99 32.28
CA LEU A 36 3.43 -16.61 32.58
C LEU A 36 2.51 -17.14 31.48
N SER A 37 1.44 -17.80 31.89
CA SER A 37 0.42 -18.23 30.93
C SER A 37 -0.28 -16.99 30.34
N PRO A 38 -0.83 -17.06 29.12
CA PRO A 38 -1.61 -15.97 28.54
C PRO A 38 -2.72 -15.46 29.48
N GLY A 39 -3.35 -16.36 30.25
CA GLY A 39 -4.36 -16.02 31.25
C GLY A 39 -3.82 -15.19 32.43
N GLN A 40 -2.62 -15.50 32.92
CA GLN A 40 -1.99 -14.72 33.99
C GLN A 40 -1.62 -13.31 33.53
N LEU A 41 -1.15 -13.15 32.28
CA LEU A 41 -0.84 -11.84 31.71
C LEU A 41 -2.10 -10.97 31.59
N VAL A 42 -3.22 -11.54 31.13
CA VAL A 42 -4.51 -10.84 31.07
C VAL A 42 -4.98 -10.45 32.46
N ALA A 43 -4.90 -11.36 33.44
CA ALA A 43 -5.32 -11.08 34.82
C ALA A 43 -4.48 -9.96 35.47
N ILE A 44 -3.15 -10.00 35.32
CA ILE A 44 -2.25 -8.95 35.81
C ILE A 44 -2.57 -7.61 35.14
N THR A 45 -2.78 -7.60 33.82
CA THR A 45 -3.12 -6.39 33.07
C THR A 45 -4.44 -5.78 33.56
N LEU A 46 -5.48 -6.60 33.72
CA LEU A 46 -6.76 -6.16 34.26
C LEU A 46 -6.63 -5.62 35.69
N ALA A 47 -5.86 -6.28 36.55
CA ALA A 47 -5.62 -5.83 37.92
C ALA A 47 -4.92 -4.45 37.95
N VAL A 48 -3.91 -4.24 37.10
CA VAL A 48 -3.22 -2.95 36.96
C VAL A 48 -4.17 -1.87 36.43
N LEU A 49 -4.95 -2.15 35.39
CA LEU A 49 -5.94 -1.20 34.85
C LEU A 49 -7.00 -0.82 35.91
N THR A 50 -7.45 -1.80 36.69
CA THR A 50 -8.42 -1.58 37.77
C THR A 50 -7.82 -0.70 38.86
N ALA A 51 -6.58 -0.96 39.29
CA ALA A 51 -5.90 -0.13 40.28
C ALA A 51 -5.74 1.32 39.80
N ILE A 52 -5.36 1.53 38.54
CA ILE A 52 -5.27 2.86 37.93
C ILE A 52 -6.62 3.56 37.92
N ALA A 53 -7.70 2.86 37.56
CA ALA A 53 -9.06 3.41 37.56
C ALA A 53 -9.51 3.85 38.96
N VAL A 54 -9.23 3.03 39.99
CA VAL A 54 -9.53 3.38 41.39
C VAL A 54 -8.76 4.61 41.85
N ILE A 55 -7.46 4.68 41.54
CA ILE A 55 -6.63 5.86 41.85
C ILE A 55 -7.16 7.10 41.12
N ALA A 56 -7.51 6.97 39.84
CA ALA A 56 -8.06 8.05 39.03
C ALA A 56 -9.35 8.60 39.65
N ILE A 57 -10.31 7.74 40.01
CA ILE A 57 -11.58 8.17 40.63
C ILE A 57 -11.35 8.84 41.99
N ARG A 58 -10.38 8.35 42.78
CA ARG A 58 -10.13 8.88 44.12
C ARG A 58 -9.46 10.24 44.12
N TYR A 59 -8.55 10.49 43.18
CA TYR A 59 -7.66 11.65 43.20
C TYR A 59 -7.95 12.67 42.10
N LEU A 60 -8.67 12.31 41.03
CA LEU A 60 -9.03 13.27 39.98
C LEU A 60 -10.33 13.99 40.30
N PRO A 61 -10.39 15.31 40.05
CA PRO A 61 -11.65 16.03 40.00
C PRO A 61 -12.62 15.41 38.98
N TRP A 62 -13.92 15.40 39.28
CA TRP A 62 -14.95 14.79 38.42
C TRP A 62 -15.01 15.39 37.00
N TRP A 63 -14.68 16.67 36.83
CA TRP A 63 -14.63 17.30 35.51
C TRP A 63 -13.48 16.76 34.65
N VAL A 64 -12.36 16.35 35.26
CA VAL A 64 -11.27 15.67 34.54
C VAL A 64 -11.75 14.31 34.04
N LEU A 65 -12.52 13.58 34.86
CA LEU A 65 -13.10 12.30 34.45
C LEU A 65 -14.05 12.48 33.26
N LEU A 66 -14.87 13.54 33.25
CA LEU A 66 -15.72 13.87 32.10
C LEU A 66 -14.90 14.22 30.85
N ALA A 67 -13.83 15.01 30.99
CA ALA A 67 -12.97 15.36 29.87
C ALA A 67 -12.26 14.12 29.29
N ILE A 68 -11.79 13.20 30.14
CA ILE A 68 -11.21 11.92 29.72
C ILE A 68 -12.26 11.05 29.03
N ALA A 69 -13.47 10.96 29.57
CA ALA A 69 -14.56 10.18 28.97
C ALA A 69 -14.94 10.73 27.59
N LEU A 70 -15.12 12.05 27.46
CA LEU A 70 -15.40 12.72 26.19
C LEU A 70 -14.23 12.55 25.21
N GLY A 71 -12.99 12.79 25.64
CA GLY A 71 -11.81 12.61 24.82
C GLY A 71 -11.65 11.17 24.32
N SER A 72 -11.90 10.19 25.20
CA SER A 72 -11.90 8.77 24.82
C SER A 72 -13.01 8.45 23.83
N PHE A 73 -14.22 9.00 24.03
CA PHE A 73 -15.33 8.82 23.10
C PHE A 73 -15.01 9.41 21.72
N LEU A 74 -14.46 10.62 21.66
CA LEU A 74 -14.05 11.25 20.40
C LEU A 74 -12.89 10.47 19.73
N ALA A 75 -11.88 10.06 20.51
CA ALA A 75 -10.78 9.24 20.01
C ALA A 75 -11.28 7.89 19.48
N LEU A 76 -12.27 7.27 20.12
CA LEU A 76 -12.88 6.04 19.64
C LEU A 76 -13.68 6.30 18.35
N ARG A 77 -14.53 7.32 18.37
CA ARG A 77 -15.46 7.67 17.28
C ARG A 77 -14.75 8.07 15.98
N TYR A 78 -13.60 8.74 16.08
CA TYR A 78 -12.84 9.24 14.94
C TYR A 78 -11.52 8.51 14.71
N GLY A 79 -10.87 8.04 15.78
CA GLY A 79 -9.60 7.32 15.69
C GLY A 79 -9.75 5.89 15.19
N ILE A 80 -10.78 5.15 15.60
CA ILE A 80 -11.01 3.78 15.06
C ILE A 80 -11.17 3.79 13.54
N PRO A 81 -12.09 4.56 12.92
CA PRO A 81 -12.24 4.51 11.46
C PRO A 81 -10.97 4.98 10.74
N PHE A 82 -10.24 5.94 11.32
CA PHE A 82 -8.95 6.37 10.79
C PHE A 82 -7.89 5.26 10.82
N LEU A 83 -7.72 4.60 11.97
CA LEU A 83 -6.79 3.49 12.15
C LEU A 83 -7.17 2.28 11.28
N LEU A 84 -8.47 1.98 11.18
CA LEU A 84 -8.97 0.91 10.33
C LEU A 84 -8.69 1.20 8.85
N LYS A 85 -8.91 2.44 8.39
CA LYS A 85 -8.55 2.87 7.02
C LYS A 85 -7.05 2.71 6.79
N GLN A 86 -6.20 3.10 7.73
CA GLN A 86 -4.74 2.93 7.60
C GLN A 86 -4.32 1.46 7.57
N LEU A 87 -4.88 0.62 8.45
CA LEU A 87 -4.57 -0.81 8.52
C LEU A 87 -4.99 -1.53 7.23
N LEU A 88 -6.21 -1.25 6.75
CA LEU A 88 -6.70 -1.78 5.48
C LEU A 88 -5.87 -1.29 4.29
N MET A 89 -5.15 -0.16 4.40
CA MET A 89 -4.26 0.35 3.35
C MET A 89 -2.89 -0.30 3.28
N LEU A 90 -2.43 -0.97 4.34
CA LEU A 90 -1.15 -1.65 4.34
C LEU A 90 -1.00 -2.70 3.22
N PRO A 91 -1.95 -3.63 2.97
CA PRO A 91 -1.79 -4.61 1.91
C PRO A 91 -1.73 -3.97 0.51
N PHE A 92 -2.51 -2.92 0.25
CA PHE A 92 -2.49 -2.21 -1.03
C PHE A 92 -1.18 -1.45 -1.25
N LYS A 93 -0.64 -0.81 -0.20
CA LYS A 93 0.70 -0.22 -0.24
C LYS A 93 1.76 -1.28 -0.53
N ALA A 94 1.69 -2.41 0.19
CA ALA A 94 2.66 -3.48 0.04
C ALA A 94 2.61 -4.11 -1.36
N LYS A 95 1.42 -4.34 -1.93
CA LYS A 95 1.29 -4.82 -3.32
C LYS A 95 1.75 -3.77 -4.34
N GLY A 96 1.37 -2.51 -4.15
CA GLY A 96 1.78 -1.39 -5.02
C GLY A 96 3.30 -1.31 -5.22
N GLN A 97 4.08 -1.63 -4.17
CA GLN A 97 5.54 -1.64 -4.22
C GLN A 97 6.14 -2.52 -5.32
N ALA A 98 5.41 -3.52 -5.85
CA ALA A 98 5.89 -4.34 -6.95
C ALA A 98 6.26 -3.51 -8.19
N LEU A 99 5.55 -2.39 -8.41
CA LEU A 99 5.76 -1.43 -9.51
C LEU A 99 6.10 -0.01 -9.04
N ALA A 100 6.46 0.19 -7.77
CA ALA A 100 6.93 1.49 -7.28
C ALA A 100 8.20 1.91 -8.04
N GLY A 101 8.14 3.02 -8.78
CA GLY A 101 9.26 3.48 -9.61
C GLY A 101 9.49 2.66 -10.88
N ALA A 102 8.50 1.88 -11.32
CA ALA A 102 8.54 1.24 -12.64
C ALA A 102 8.66 2.28 -13.75
N THR A 103 9.17 1.86 -14.90
CA THR A 103 9.22 2.67 -16.12
C THR A 103 8.41 2.01 -17.20
N ILE A 104 8.03 2.79 -18.21
CA ILE A 104 7.35 2.27 -19.38
C ILE A 104 8.17 2.55 -20.64
N GLN A 105 8.05 1.66 -21.61
CA GLN A 105 8.55 1.84 -22.96
C GLN A 105 7.36 1.72 -23.92
N LEU A 106 6.97 2.85 -24.52
CA LEU A 106 5.92 2.90 -25.51
C LEU A 106 6.43 2.36 -26.84
N HIS A 107 5.75 1.37 -27.42
CA HIS A 107 6.08 0.80 -28.72
C HIS A 107 5.15 1.33 -29.81
N SER A 108 3.85 1.40 -29.54
CA SER A 108 2.89 2.00 -30.46
C SER A 108 1.62 2.44 -29.75
N LEU A 109 1.00 3.48 -30.29
CA LEU A 109 -0.33 3.93 -29.91
C LEU A 109 -1.14 4.11 -31.20
N LYS A 110 -2.28 3.44 -31.29
CA LYS A 110 -3.13 3.48 -32.48
C LYS A 110 -4.59 3.70 -32.08
N PRO A 111 -5.37 4.49 -32.83
CA PRO A 111 -6.82 4.52 -32.66
C PRO A 111 -7.40 3.11 -32.80
N ALA A 112 -8.38 2.80 -31.97
CA ALA A 112 -9.08 1.52 -31.96
C ALA A 112 -10.59 1.75 -32.13
N PRO A 113 -11.32 0.75 -32.66
CA PRO A 113 -12.77 0.78 -32.58
C PRO A 113 -13.24 0.60 -31.12
N PHE A 114 -14.49 1.00 -30.88
CA PHE A 114 -15.22 0.63 -29.68
C PHE A 114 -15.27 -0.90 -29.53
N PRO A 115 -15.06 -1.47 -28.33
CA PRO A 115 -15.12 -2.92 -28.12
C PRO A 115 -16.49 -3.49 -28.46
N SER A 116 -16.54 -4.65 -29.11
CA SER A 116 -17.83 -5.27 -29.39
C SER A 116 -18.40 -5.90 -28.11
N ALA A 117 -19.73 -5.87 -27.93
CA ALA A 117 -20.38 -6.43 -26.74
C ALA A 117 -20.13 -7.94 -26.57
N ASN A 118 -19.73 -8.64 -27.63
CA ASN A 118 -19.45 -10.07 -27.61
C ASN A 118 -18.02 -10.40 -27.11
N ASP A 119 -17.12 -9.41 -27.08
CA ASP A 119 -15.71 -9.65 -26.72
C ASP A 119 -15.49 -9.70 -25.20
N SER A 120 -16.44 -9.20 -24.40
CA SER A 120 -16.35 -9.21 -22.94
C SER A 120 -17.29 -10.27 -22.34
N GLU A 121 -16.77 -11.48 -22.11
CA GLU A 121 -17.50 -12.53 -21.38
C GLU A 121 -17.86 -12.15 -19.92
N GLN A 122 -17.37 -11.01 -19.41
CA GLN A 122 -17.35 -10.74 -17.96
C GLN A 122 -17.96 -9.42 -17.49
N HIS A 123 -18.47 -8.53 -18.36
CA HIS A 123 -19.09 -7.28 -17.89
C HIS A 123 -20.50 -7.06 -18.43
N TYR A 124 -21.48 -7.29 -17.55
CA TYR A 124 -22.81 -6.72 -17.68
C TYR A 124 -22.72 -5.21 -17.43
N TRP A 125 -22.35 -4.47 -18.48
CA TRP A 125 -22.56 -3.03 -18.51
C TRP A 125 -24.06 -2.78 -18.51
N ASP A 126 -24.53 -1.92 -17.61
CA ASP A 126 -25.90 -1.43 -17.77
C ASP A 126 -25.99 -0.48 -18.99
N ALA A 127 -27.21 -0.12 -19.38
CA ALA A 127 -27.41 0.74 -20.55
C ALA A 127 -26.78 2.13 -20.38
N ALA A 128 -26.66 2.63 -19.14
CA ALA A 128 -26.05 3.91 -18.84
C ALA A 128 -24.53 3.84 -18.97
N ASP A 129 -23.90 2.78 -18.47
CA ASP A 129 -22.48 2.47 -18.66
C ASP A 129 -22.15 2.42 -20.15
N LEU A 130 -22.90 1.65 -20.92
CA LEU A 130 -22.64 1.46 -22.35
C LEU A 130 -22.67 2.80 -23.10
N ALA A 131 -23.66 3.65 -22.84
CA ALA A 131 -23.75 4.98 -23.42
C ALA A 131 -22.52 5.84 -23.08
N ARG A 132 -22.04 5.79 -21.83
CA ARG A 132 -20.83 6.51 -21.39
C ARG A 132 -19.57 6.01 -22.11
N TYR A 133 -19.41 4.71 -22.30
CA TYR A 133 -18.25 4.13 -22.99
C TYR A 133 -18.25 4.38 -24.50
N GLN A 134 -19.43 4.50 -25.11
CA GLN A 134 -19.56 4.81 -26.54
C GLN A 134 -19.04 6.20 -26.91
N GLU A 135 -19.03 7.13 -25.96
CA GLU A 135 -18.52 8.49 -26.16
C GLU A 135 -16.99 8.62 -25.98
N MET A 136 -16.31 7.55 -25.55
CA MET A 136 -14.86 7.57 -25.34
C MET A 136 -14.07 7.46 -26.65
N ASN A 137 -12.88 8.04 -26.66
CA ASN A 137 -11.87 7.79 -27.69
C ASN A 137 -11.11 6.50 -27.34
N TRP A 138 -11.08 5.55 -28.26
CA TRP A 138 -10.52 4.23 -28.05
C TRP A 138 -9.14 4.07 -28.70
N TYR A 139 -8.25 3.36 -28.02
CA TYR A 139 -6.87 3.17 -28.45
C TYR A 139 -6.37 1.74 -28.18
N PHE A 140 -5.51 1.26 -29.08
CA PHE A 140 -4.60 0.15 -28.82
C PHE A 140 -3.24 0.72 -28.41
N LEU A 141 -2.83 0.39 -27.18
CA LEU A 141 -1.58 0.83 -26.58
C LEU A 141 -0.65 -0.36 -26.38
N ASP A 142 0.44 -0.40 -27.14
CA ASP A 142 1.51 -1.39 -27.03
C ASP A 142 2.65 -0.81 -26.18
N VAL A 143 2.86 -1.40 -25.01
CA VAL A 143 3.76 -0.86 -23.98
C VAL A 143 4.49 -1.96 -23.24
N SER A 144 5.78 -1.77 -22.98
CA SER A 144 6.50 -2.57 -21.97
C SER A 144 6.50 -1.87 -20.63
N ILE A 145 6.13 -2.59 -19.58
CA ILE A 145 6.28 -2.16 -18.18
C ILE A 145 7.53 -2.82 -17.63
N VAL A 146 8.43 -2.02 -17.07
CA VAL A 146 9.73 -2.47 -16.54
C VAL A 146 9.80 -2.09 -15.06
N PRO A 147 9.61 -3.07 -14.13
CA PRO A 147 9.84 -2.85 -12.70
C PRO A 147 11.30 -2.44 -12.44
N PRO A 148 11.59 -1.66 -11.37
CA PRO A 148 12.96 -1.28 -11.08
C PRO A 148 13.80 -2.50 -10.65
N LEU A 149 15.11 -2.42 -10.90
CA LEU A 149 16.06 -3.47 -10.55
C LEU A 149 16.21 -3.60 -9.02
N ASN A 150 16.26 -2.47 -8.32
CA ASN A 150 16.50 -2.40 -6.87
C ASN A 150 15.19 -2.39 -6.08
N ARG A 151 14.37 -3.45 -6.20
CA ARG A 151 13.16 -3.61 -5.39
C ARG A 151 13.50 -4.09 -3.98
N SER A 152 12.81 -3.53 -2.99
CA SER A 152 12.86 -4.02 -1.61
C SER A 152 12.43 -5.50 -1.54
N GLU A 153 12.83 -6.22 -0.49
CA GLU A 153 12.51 -7.65 -0.24
C GLU A 153 11.00 -7.98 -0.07
N GLY A 154 10.10 -7.05 -0.40
CA GLY A 154 8.64 -7.20 -0.32
C GLY A 154 8.01 -7.86 -1.53
N PHE A 155 6.79 -7.44 -1.87
CA PHE A 155 6.06 -7.97 -3.03
C PHE A 155 6.79 -7.64 -4.34
N ARG A 156 7.17 -8.67 -5.10
CA ARG A 156 7.85 -8.54 -6.40
C ARG A 156 6.96 -8.93 -7.57
N LEU A 157 5.90 -9.70 -7.30
CA LEU A 157 4.94 -10.14 -8.30
C LEU A 157 3.87 -9.07 -8.51
N TRP A 158 3.53 -8.79 -9.77
CA TRP A 158 2.45 -7.91 -10.18
C TRP A 158 1.57 -8.58 -11.24
N GLU A 159 0.33 -8.12 -11.36
CA GLU A 159 -0.69 -8.68 -12.26
C GLU A 159 -1.16 -7.60 -13.25
N PRO A 160 -1.22 -7.85 -14.58
CA PRO A 160 -1.66 -6.84 -15.53
C PRO A 160 -3.12 -6.45 -15.36
N GLY A 161 -3.98 -7.38 -14.94
CA GLY A 161 -5.39 -7.11 -14.66
C GLY A 161 -5.64 -6.17 -13.47
N GLU A 162 -4.65 -5.93 -12.62
CA GLU A 162 -4.73 -4.97 -11.52
C GLU A 162 -4.15 -3.59 -11.91
N LEU A 163 -3.69 -3.41 -13.16
CA LEU A 163 -3.26 -2.11 -13.67
C LEU A 163 -4.46 -1.22 -13.94
N LEU A 164 -4.29 0.06 -13.62
CA LEU A 164 -5.23 1.12 -13.94
C LEU A 164 -4.53 2.21 -14.74
N LEU A 165 -5.32 2.95 -15.51
CA LEU A 165 -4.90 4.21 -16.10
C LEU A 165 -5.74 5.33 -15.47
N ILE A 166 -5.08 6.45 -15.19
CA ILE A 166 -5.74 7.66 -14.69
C ILE A 166 -5.30 8.87 -15.50
N PRO A 167 -6.12 9.92 -15.64
CA PRO A 167 -5.69 11.17 -16.21
C PRO A 167 -4.50 11.75 -15.44
N ALA A 168 -3.52 12.30 -16.14
CA ALA A 168 -2.34 12.92 -15.52
C ALA A 168 -2.70 14.10 -14.61
N SER A 169 -3.86 14.74 -14.84
CA SER A 169 -4.40 15.83 -14.03
C SER A 169 -4.80 15.40 -12.63
N VAL A 170 -5.21 14.13 -12.43
CA VAL A 170 -5.58 13.62 -11.11
C VAL A 170 -4.34 13.54 -10.23
N ARG A 171 -4.37 14.24 -9.09
CA ARG A 171 -3.28 14.27 -8.10
C ARG A 171 -3.64 13.42 -6.88
N GLY A 172 -2.61 12.80 -6.29
CA GLY A 172 -2.74 12.04 -5.05
C GLY A 172 -2.85 10.53 -5.24
N ASN A 173 -2.69 9.82 -4.12
CA ASN A 173 -2.69 8.36 -4.03
C ASN A 173 -3.86 7.91 -3.11
N SER A 174 -5.05 8.50 -3.25
CA SER A 174 -6.23 8.10 -2.49
C SER A 174 -6.92 6.90 -3.15
N LEU A 175 -7.64 6.09 -2.38
CA LEU A 175 -8.48 5.04 -2.99
C LEU A 175 -9.66 5.61 -3.77
N GLU A 176 -10.16 6.77 -3.36
CA GLU A 176 -11.27 7.45 -4.04
C GLU A 176 -10.92 7.79 -5.50
N SER A 177 -9.63 7.92 -5.82
CA SER A 177 -9.17 8.12 -7.20
C SER A 177 -8.94 6.82 -7.99
N LEU A 178 -9.25 5.65 -7.42
CA LEU A 178 -9.33 4.38 -8.17
C LEU A 178 -10.62 4.30 -8.99
N GLU A 179 -11.67 5.00 -8.58
CA GLU A 179 -12.97 5.08 -9.28
C GLU A 179 -12.93 6.15 -10.38
N CYS A 180 -11.82 6.24 -11.13
CA CYS A 180 -11.68 7.23 -12.18
C CYS A 180 -12.40 6.76 -13.46
N GLU A 181 -13.57 7.30 -13.72
CA GLU A 181 -14.36 6.97 -14.92
C GLU A 181 -13.87 7.67 -16.20
N GLU A 182 -12.80 8.46 -16.13
CA GLU A 182 -12.30 9.21 -17.30
C GLU A 182 -11.45 8.36 -18.25
N VAL A 183 -10.87 7.27 -17.75
CA VAL A 183 -10.06 6.32 -18.52
C VAL A 183 -10.37 4.92 -18.04
N ALA A 184 -10.51 3.98 -18.97
CA ALA A 184 -10.76 2.59 -18.67
C ALA A 184 -9.87 1.69 -19.52
N ILE A 185 -9.35 0.62 -18.91
CA ILE A 185 -8.77 -0.52 -19.65
C ILE A 185 -9.90 -1.52 -19.83
N HIS A 186 -10.26 -1.81 -21.08
CA HIS A 186 -11.29 -2.78 -21.42
C HIS A 186 -10.73 -4.20 -21.54
N ASP A 187 -9.59 -4.34 -22.23
CA ASP A 187 -8.92 -5.62 -22.43
C ASP A 187 -7.39 -5.42 -22.40
N TYR A 188 -6.67 -6.50 -22.10
CA TYR A 188 -5.22 -6.55 -22.19
C TYR A 188 -4.76 -7.91 -22.70
N ARG A 189 -3.67 -7.89 -23.48
CA ARG A 189 -2.97 -9.09 -23.94
C ARG A 189 -1.51 -9.03 -23.55
N VAL A 190 -0.95 -10.17 -23.17
CA VAL A 190 0.45 -10.29 -22.76
C VAL A 190 1.27 -10.83 -23.93
N PHE A 191 2.44 -10.24 -24.16
CA PHE A 191 3.37 -10.74 -25.17
C PHE A 191 4.22 -11.88 -24.62
N ASP A 192 4.09 -13.06 -25.23
CA ASP A 192 4.96 -14.22 -25.00
C ASP A 192 5.29 -14.88 -26.35
N GLY A 193 6.13 -14.21 -27.14
CA GLY A 193 6.38 -14.53 -28.56
C GLY A 193 5.28 -14.01 -29.51
N ALA A 194 4.04 -13.99 -29.05
CA ALA A 194 2.91 -13.29 -29.67
C ALA A 194 1.99 -12.71 -28.59
N PHE A 195 1.12 -11.75 -28.96
CA PHE A 195 0.11 -11.23 -28.05
C PHE A 195 -1.02 -12.24 -27.87
N GLY A 196 -1.26 -12.68 -26.63
CA GLY A 196 -2.30 -13.63 -26.28
C GLY A 196 -2.94 -13.33 -24.92
N ALA A 197 -3.86 -14.19 -24.51
CA ALA A 197 -4.47 -14.13 -23.19
C ALA A 197 -3.42 -14.34 -22.09
N ASP A 198 -3.67 -13.75 -20.91
CA ASP A 198 -2.80 -13.98 -19.76
C ASP A 198 -3.03 -15.37 -19.16
N VAL A 199 -2.03 -16.24 -19.30
CA VAL A 199 -2.02 -17.60 -18.74
C VAL A 199 -1.30 -17.66 -17.38
N GLN A 200 -0.38 -16.72 -17.11
CA GLN A 200 0.49 -16.79 -15.94
C GLN A 200 -0.10 -16.04 -14.74
N GLY A 201 -0.82 -14.94 -15.00
CA GLY A 201 -1.46 -14.05 -14.03
C GLY A 201 -0.49 -13.16 -13.25
N LYS A 202 0.69 -13.67 -12.86
CA LYS A 202 1.67 -12.98 -12.01
C LYS A 202 3.05 -12.93 -12.62
N TYR A 203 3.67 -11.75 -12.57
CA TYR A 203 4.97 -11.49 -13.18
C TYR A 203 5.92 -10.80 -12.21
N ASP A 204 7.18 -11.25 -12.16
CA ASP A 204 8.20 -10.59 -11.35
C ASP A 204 8.99 -9.53 -12.13
N GLY A 205 8.97 -9.58 -13.47
CA GLY A 205 9.88 -8.82 -14.33
C GLY A 205 9.17 -7.91 -15.31
N ALA A 206 9.92 -7.49 -16.32
CA ALA A 206 9.39 -6.69 -17.41
C ALA A 206 8.39 -7.49 -18.24
N LYS A 207 7.28 -6.86 -18.63
CA LYS A 207 6.30 -7.45 -19.56
C LYS A 207 5.81 -6.43 -20.56
N ARG A 208 5.66 -6.89 -21.80
CA ARG A 208 5.05 -6.14 -22.89
C ARG A 208 3.57 -6.51 -22.98
N LEU A 209 2.74 -5.48 -22.98
CA LEU A 209 1.28 -5.55 -22.96
C LEU A 209 0.73 -4.83 -24.18
N LEU A 210 -0.35 -5.36 -24.74
CA LEU A 210 -1.22 -4.66 -25.67
C LEU A 210 -2.53 -4.38 -24.94
N LEU A 211 -2.79 -3.11 -24.66
CA LEU A 211 -3.96 -2.65 -23.92
C LEU A 211 -4.99 -2.08 -24.90
N HIS A 212 -6.26 -2.46 -24.73
CA HIS A 212 -7.38 -1.77 -25.37
C HIS A 212 -8.03 -0.87 -24.32
N LEU A 213 -7.88 0.43 -24.50
CA LEU A 213 -8.31 1.43 -23.52
C LEU A 213 -9.21 2.48 -24.14
N GLY A 214 -10.16 2.97 -23.35
CA GLY A 214 -11.02 4.10 -23.67
C GLY A 214 -10.66 5.30 -22.80
N ALA A 215 -10.66 6.49 -23.38
CA ALA A 215 -10.45 7.75 -22.66
C ALA A 215 -11.53 8.78 -23.03
N LYS A 216 -12.08 9.49 -22.04
CA LYS A 216 -13.07 10.55 -22.30
C LYS A 216 -12.50 11.65 -23.21
N PRO A 217 -13.35 12.31 -24.03
CA PRO A 217 -12.92 13.45 -24.83
C PRO A 217 -12.21 14.53 -23.99
N GLY A 218 -11.07 15.01 -24.48
CA GLY A 218 -10.24 16.01 -23.80
C GLY A 218 -9.15 15.44 -22.89
N VAL A 219 -9.20 14.15 -22.53
CA VAL A 219 -8.10 13.48 -21.82
C VAL A 219 -6.94 13.27 -22.79
N ARG A 220 -5.84 14.00 -22.57
CA ARG A 220 -4.65 13.94 -23.44
C ARG A 220 -3.54 13.07 -22.88
N ARG A 221 -3.34 13.09 -21.56
CA ARG A 221 -2.22 12.42 -20.91
C ARG A 221 -2.75 11.49 -19.83
N VAL A 222 -2.27 10.26 -19.85
CA VAL A 222 -2.63 9.23 -18.88
C VAL A 222 -1.39 8.72 -18.17
N VAL A 223 -1.56 8.26 -16.94
CA VAL A 223 -0.49 7.73 -16.09
C VAL A 223 -0.88 6.33 -15.64
N PHE A 224 0.06 5.39 -15.69
CA PHE A 224 -0.17 4.07 -15.12
C PHE A 224 -0.25 4.15 -13.61
N ARG A 225 -1.15 3.33 -13.07
CA ARG A 225 -1.32 3.19 -11.64
C ARG A 225 -1.45 1.72 -11.29
N TYR A 226 -0.68 1.31 -10.29
CA TYR A 226 -0.77 0.00 -9.68
C TYR A 226 -1.00 0.18 -8.19
N TYR A 227 -2.25 -0.02 -7.77
CA TYR A 227 -2.73 0.36 -6.44
C TYR A 227 -2.51 1.84 -6.10
N LEU A 228 -1.53 2.13 -5.23
CA LEU A 228 -1.22 3.48 -4.79
C LEU A 228 0.02 4.05 -5.47
N GLU A 229 0.70 3.25 -6.28
CA GLU A 229 1.90 3.64 -7.00
C GLU A 229 1.55 4.13 -8.40
N ARG A 230 2.15 5.25 -8.79
CA ARG A 230 1.99 5.88 -10.11
C ARG A 230 3.31 5.83 -10.83
N PHE A 231 3.27 5.52 -12.12
CA PHE A 231 4.45 5.47 -12.96
C PHE A 231 4.05 5.62 -14.42
N GLY A 232 5.00 5.93 -15.30
CA GLY A 232 4.80 5.96 -16.75
C GLY A 232 3.67 6.88 -17.25
N GLU A 233 4.04 8.02 -17.82
CA GLU A 233 3.08 8.91 -18.48
C GLU A 233 3.05 8.64 -19.99
N VAL A 234 1.85 8.59 -20.57
CA VAL A 234 1.62 8.42 -22.01
C VAL A 234 0.79 9.59 -22.53
N ASP A 235 1.23 10.18 -23.63
CA ASP A 235 0.43 11.14 -24.40
C ASP A 235 -0.41 10.39 -25.43
N LEU A 236 -1.73 10.57 -25.39
CA LEU A 236 -2.70 9.90 -26.25
C LEU A 236 -2.87 10.57 -27.62
N LEU A 237 -2.37 11.80 -27.79
CA LEU A 237 -2.53 12.54 -29.04
C LEU A 237 -1.34 12.46 -29.99
N GLY A 238 -0.18 12.00 -29.52
CA GLY A 238 1.04 11.85 -30.33
C GLY A 238 1.73 13.16 -30.68
#